data_AF-A0A7K4D772-F1
#
_entry.id   AF-A0A7K4D772-F1
#
_cell.length_a   1.000
_cell.length_b   1.000
_cell.length_c   1.000
_cell.angle_alpha   90.00
_cell.angle_beta   90.00
_cell.angle_gamma   90.00
#
_symmetry.space_group_name_H-M   'P 1'
#
loop_
_entity.id
_entity.type
_entity.pdbx_description
1 polymer ?
#
loop_
_entity_poly.entity_id
_entity_poly.type
_entity_poly.pdbx_seq_one_letter_code
_entity_poly.pdbx_strand_id
1 'polypeptide(L)'
;MGYLFGPVLSRRLGLSMGVDLLKYKTCNLDCIYCELGRTACLTSCRGRFVPPDKVLAEIFARRDEPFDHLTFAGSGEPTLSLDLGEIVRKAREIVGSPVAVITNSTLLTSPKVRREVAAADVVLPSLDAASAKAFRAINRPASGLVIEEIIQGLRDFRKEFSGEIWLEVMLVKDVNDHDAEMIAKAAASTNPDRIQLNTVVRPPAEPVDPLDQEEMQRMLEIFPGAELIPDWDWSVPAKTRDLLMELLSQRACTLEEISAALKLSSSDAIKYCKIMEHDGLISRRLHDGKLFFHAVVCRAM
;
A
#
# COMPACT_ATOMS: atom_id res chain seq x y z
N MET A 1 18.98 -8.69 -10.48
CA MET A 1 17.77 -8.52 -9.64
C MET A 1 17.85 -7.11 -9.11
N GLY A 2 16.88 -6.25 -9.46
CA GLY A 2 16.85 -4.86 -9.01
C GLY A 2 16.36 -4.77 -7.57
N TYR A 3 16.72 -3.68 -6.89
CA TYR A 3 16.20 -3.31 -5.58
C TYR A 3 14.96 -2.42 -5.70
N LEU A 4 14.72 -1.85 -6.89
CA LEU A 4 13.51 -1.12 -7.22
C LEU A 4 12.59 -1.92 -8.14
N PHE A 5 11.28 -1.71 -8.01
CA PHE A 5 10.26 -2.26 -8.88
C PHE A 5 9.20 -1.21 -9.21
N GLY A 6 8.51 -1.37 -10.34
CA GLY A 6 7.60 -0.36 -10.86
C GLY A 6 8.29 0.67 -11.75
N PRO A 7 7.66 1.85 -11.98
CA PRO A 7 6.49 2.36 -11.26
C PRO A 7 5.21 1.56 -11.50
N VAL A 8 4.49 1.25 -10.42
CA VAL A 8 3.19 0.55 -10.43
C VAL A 8 2.09 1.52 -10.04
N LEU A 9 0.92 1.42 -10.67
CA LEU A 9 -0.24 2.14 -10.15
C LEU A 9 -0.64 1.48 -8.82
N SER A 10 -0.43 2.17 -7.71
CA SER A 10 -0.87 1.81 -6.37
C SER A 10 -2.36 2.12 -6.21
N ARG A 11 -3.09 1.32 -5.43
CA ARG A 11 -4.48 1.63 -5.05
C ARG A 11 -4.58 2.78 -4.05
N ARG A 12 -3.46 3.11 -3.41
CA ARG A 12 -3.41 4.03 -2.25
C ARG A 12 -2.54 5.25 -2.54
N LEU A 13 -1.47 5.10 -3.34
CA LEU A 13 -0.38 6.05 -3.49
C LEU A 13 -0.20 6.61 -4.92
N GLY A 14 -1.17 6.45 -5.82
CA GLY A 14 -1.00 6.85 -7.22
C GLY A 14 0.06 6.01 -7.92
N LEU A 15 0.87 6.58 -8.81
CA LEU A 15 2.00 5.90 -9.45
C LEU A 15 3.18 5.77 -8.47
N SER A 16 3.46 4.57 -8.01
CA SER A 16 4.47 4.31 -6.97
C SER A 16 5.68 3.55 -7.52
N MET A 17 6.87 4.06 -7.26
CA MET A 17 8.12 3.31 -7.38
C MET A 17 8.37 2.55 -6.08
N GLY A 18 8.53 1.24 -6.12
CA GLY A 18 8.78 0.41 -4.94
C GLY A 18 10.27 0.20 -4.67
N VAL A 19 10.66 0.17 -3.40
CA VAL A 19 12.03 -0.13 -2.91
C VAL A 19 11.97 -1.34 -1.99
N ASP A 20 12.57 -2.46 -2.39
CA ASP A 20 12.65 -3.68 -1.59
C ASP A 20 14.00 -3.77 -0.85
N LEU A 21 13.93 -3.72 0.48
CA LEU A 21 15.11 -3.79 1.36
C LEU A 21 15.42 -5.19 1.89
N LEU A 22 14.71 -6.21 1.41
CA LEU A 22 14.70 -7.52 2.03
C LEU A 22 15.07 -8.63 1.04
N LYS A 23 15.44 -9.77 1.61
CA LYS A 23 15.40 -11.03 0.87
C LYS A 23 13.94 -11.48 0.77
N TYR A 24 13.58 -12.03 -0.39
CA TYR A 24 12.23 -12.50 -0.68
C TYR A 24 11.60 -13.28 0.49
N LYS A 25 10.42 -12.83 0.93
CA LYS A 25 9.60 -13.40 2.00
C LYS A 25 10.30 -13.51 3.36
N THR A 26 11.06 -12.47 3.70
CA THR A 26 11.54 -12.20 5.06
C THR A 26 10.57 -11.28 5.78
N CYS A 27 9.78 -11.81 6.70
CA CYS A 27 8.74 -11.08 7.40
C CYS A 27 8.63 -11.58 8.84
N ASN A 28 8.04 -10.79 9.72
CA ASN A 28 7.72 -11.20 11.09
C ASN A 28 6.25 -11.58 11.29
N LEU A 29 5.47 -11.60 10.20
CA LEU A 29 4.11 -12.11 10.12
C LEU A 29 4.00 -13.11 8.96
N ASP A 30 3.11 -14.10 9.11
CA ASP A 30 2.71 -15.03 8.04
C ASP A 30 1.23 -14.86 7.70
N CYS A 31 0.86 -13.65 7.27
CA CYS A 31 -0.54 -13.29 7.01
C CYS A 31 -1.21 -14.22 5.99
N ILE A 32 -2.39 -14.72 6.33
CA ILE A 32 -3.15 -15.67 5.49
C ILE A 32 -3.57 -15.07 4.15
N TYR A 33 -3.74 -13.74 4.11
CA TYR A 33 -4.15 -12.97 2.95
C TYR A 33 -2.97 -12.51 2.06
N CYS A 34 -1.72 -12.83 2.41
CA CYS A 34 -0.55 -12.26 1.73
C CYS A 34 -0.48 -12.68 0.24
N GLU A 35 -0.50 -11.71 -0.67
CA GLU A 35 -0.48 -11.95 -2.12
C GLU A 35 0.83 -12.58 -2.64
N LEU A 36 1.90 -12.49 -1.83
CA LEU A 36 3.19 -13.07 -2.14
C LEU A 36 3.35 -14.51 -1.61
N GLY A 37 2.26 -15.10 -1.11
CA GLY A 37 2.22 -16.46 -0.56
C GLY A 37 2.72 -16.54 0.89
N ARG A 38 3.04 -17.75 1.34
CA ARG A 38 3.53 -18.02 2.71
C ARG A 38 4.93 -17.46 2.94
N THR A 39 5.19 -17.04 4.17
CA THR A 39 6.46 -16.48 4.63
C THR A 39 7.54 -17.55 4.65
N ALA A 40 8.64 -17.30 3.93
CA ALA A 40 9.75 -18.23 3.81
C ALA A 40 10.74 -18.09 4.98
N CYS A 41 10.89 -16.88 5.51
CA CYS A 41 11.72 -16.57 6.67
C CYS A 41 10.91 -15.74 7.68
N LEU A 42 10.28 -16.45 8.63
CA LEU A 42 9.52 -15.83 9.72
C LEU A 42 10.47 -15.44 10.86
N THR A 43 10.68 -14.15 11.07
CA THR A 43 11.68 -13.66 12.05
C THR A 43 11.38 -12.24 12.53
N SER A 44 11.53 -11.99 13.83
CA SER A 44 11.54 -10.63 14.41
C SER A 44 12.96 -10.04 14.51
N CYS A 45 13.99 -10.80 14.10
CA CYS A 45 15.37 -10.34 14.15
C CYS A 45 15.66 -9.40 12.98
N ARG A 46 16.03 -8.16 13.31
CA ARG A 46 16.46 -7.17 12.33
C ARG A 46 17.84 -7.50 11.79
N GLY A 47 18.09 -7.22 10.51
CA GLY A 47 19.35 -7.53 9.84
C GLY A 47 19.63 -6.63 8.64
N ARG A 48 20.78 -6.84 8.00
CA ARG A 48 21.11 -6.24 6.70
C ARG A 48 20.88 -7.29 5.63
N PHE A 49 19.95 -7.04 4.71
CA PHE A 49 19.54 -8.03 3.71
C PHE A 49 20.01 -7.68 2.30
N VAL A 50 20.18 -6.39 2.02
CA VAL A 50 20.65 -5.88 0.73
C VAL A 50 21.73 -4.80 0.95
N PRO A 51 22.65 -4.58 0.00
CA PRO A 51 23.68 -3.55 0.14
C PRO A 51 23.09 -2.14 0.00
N PRO A 52 23.15 -1.27 1.04
CA PRO A 52 22.50 0.04 1.03
C PRO A 52 22.99 0.95 -0.11
N ASP A 53 24.29 0.92 -0.41
CA ASP A 53 24.87 1.74 -1.48
C ASP A 53 24.31 1.38 -2.86
N LYS A 54 23.98 0.10 -3.10
CA LYS A 54 23.39 -0.33 -4.36
C LYS A 54 21.92 0.10 -4.47
N VAL A 55 21.18 0.06 -3.37
CA VAL A 55 19.81 0.57 -3.32
C VAL A 55 19.81 2.06 -3.65
N LEU A 56 20.66 2.84 -2.98
CA LEU A 56 20.78 4.28 -3.20
C LEU A 56 21.23 4.63 -4.62
N ALA A 57 22.16 3.86 -5.19
CA ALA A 57 22.58 4.04 -6.58
C ALA A 57 21.42 3.80 -7.56
N GLU A 58 20.57 2.80 -7.31
CA GLU A 58 19.40 2.53 -8.14
C GLU A 58 18.30 3.60 -7.96
N ILE A 59 18.05 4.06 -6.74
CA ILE A 59 17.17 5.22 -6.47
C ILE A 59 17.69 6.43 -7.24
N PHE A 60 18.99 6.74 -7.15
CA PHE A 60 19.59 7.86 -7.85
C PHE A 60 19.47 7.72 -9.37
N ALA A 61 19.75 6.54 -9.92
CA ALA A 61 19.68 6.30 -11.36
C ALA A 61 18.25 6.46 -11.91
N ARG A 62 17.23 6.19 -11.09
CA ARG A 62 15.81 6.20 -11.47
C ARG A 62 15.03 7.39 -10.88
N ARG A 63 15.72 8.36 -10.26
CA ARG A 63 15.10 9.48 -9.53
C ARG A 63 14.25 10.40 -10.41
N ASP A 64 14.58 10.46 -11.70
CA ASP A 64 13.91 11.30 -12.70
C ASP A 64 12.80 10.52 -13.45
N GLU A 65 12.59 9.23 -13.11
CA GLU A 65 11.42 8.47 -13.59
C GLU A 65 10.13 9.01 -12.95
N PRO A 66 8.98 8.91 -13.63
CA PRO A 66 7.73 9.42 -13.12
C PRO A 66 7.18 8.51 -12.02
N PHE A 67 7.05 9.05 -10.83
CA PHE A 67 6.31 8.45 -9.74
C PHE A 67 5.84 9.53 -8.79
N ASP A 68 4.63 9.34 -8.27
CA ASP A 68 4.02 10.17 -7.23
C ASP A 68 4.63 9.86 -5.86
N HIS A 69 5.07 8.61 -5.65
CA HIS A 69 5.70 8.16 -4.39
C HIS A 69 6.86 7.21 -4.64
N LEU A 70 7.93 7.37 -3.86
CA LEU A 70 8.93 6.32 -3.67
C LEU A 70 8.59 5.56 -2.38
N THR A 71 8.24 4.29 -2.51
CA THR A 71 7.63 3.51 -1.43
C THR A 71 8.51 2.35 -1.00
N PHE A 72 8.90 2.33 0.27
CA PHE A 72 9.55 1.19 0.91
C PHE A 72 8.51 0.13 1.23
N ALA A 73 8.53 -0.94 0.44
CA ALA A 73 7.59 -2.05 0.44
C ALA A 73 8.22 -3.22 -0.34
N GLY A 74 7.47 -4.28 -0.62
CA GLY A 74 7.93 -5.34 -1.52
C GLY A 74 7.78 -6.71 -0.87
N SER A 75 8.86 -7.47 -0.82
CA SER A 75 8.80 -8.90 -0.54
C SER A 75 8.72 -9.31 0.94
N GLY A 76 8.57 -8.37 1.87
CA GLY A 76 8.52 -8.64 3.30
C GLY A 76 8.26 -7.38 4.13
N GLU A 77 8.61 -7.42 5.43
CA GLU A 77 8.40 -6.29 6.36
C GLU A 77 9.60 -5.34 6.39
N PRO A 78 9.51 -4.12 5.82
CA PRO A 78 10.68 -3.23 5.64
C PRO A 78 11.40 -2.86 6.94
N THR A 79 10.68 -2.80 8.07
CA THR A 79 11.27 -2.46 9.38
C THR A 79 12.24 -3.51 9.91
N LEU A 80 12.28 -4.72 9.33
CA LEU A 80 13.31 -5.70 9.61
C LEU A 80 14.70 -5.27 9.12
N SER A 81 14.78 -4.40 8.11
CA SER A 81 16.06 -3.88 7.63
C SER A 81 16.68 -2.92 8.64
N LEU A 82 17.94 -3.14 9.01
CA LEU A 82 18.74 -2.21 9.82
C LEU A 82 19.08 -0.92 9.08
N ASP A 83 19.02 -0.94 7.75
CA ASP A 83 19.42 0.18 6.91
C ASP A 83 18.22 1.08 6.52
N LEU A 84 16.98 0.71 6.90
CA LEU A 84 15.74 1.41 6.52
C LEU A 84 15.83 2.92 6.76
N GLY A 85 16.10 3.33 8.00
CA GLY A 85 16.07 4.76 8.35
C GLY A 85 17.14 5.58 7.63
N GLU A 86 18.31 5.01 7.35
CA GLU A 86 19.35 5.68 6.59
C GLU A 86 18.96 5.83 5.12
N ILE A 87 18.46 4.75 4.50
CA ILE A 87 18.08 4.77 3.09
C ILE A 87 16.87 5.68 2.88
N VAL A 88 15.88 5.69 3.77
CA VAL A 88 14.72 6.61 3.70
C VAL A 88 15.18 8.07 3.73
N ARG A 89 16.06 8.45 4.68
CA ARG A 89 16.57 9.84 4.76
C ARG A 89 17.30 10.25 3.49
N LYS A 90 18.23 9.42 3.02
CA LYS A 90 18.99 9.71 1.79
C LYS A 90 18.10 9.70 0.55
N ALA A 91 17.11 8.82 0.49
CA ALA A 91 16.16 8.78 -0.63
C ALA A 91 15.39 10.10 -0.75
N ARG A 92 14.94 10.68 0.37
CA ARG A 92 14.28 12.01 0.39
C ARG A 92 15.16 13.15 -0.10
N GLU A 93 16.47 13.03 0.03
CA GLU A 93 17.43 14.00 -0.52
C GLU A 93 17.65 13.79 -2.03
N ILE A 94 17.41 12.58 -2.54
CA ILE A 94 17.65 12.19 -3.93
C ILE A 94 16.43 12.46 -4.81
N VAL A 95 15.23 12.14 -4.34
CA VAL A 95 13.99 12.23 -5.12
C VAL A 95 13.20 13.48 -4.77
N GLY A 96 12.50 14.05 -5.77
CA GLY A 96 11.59 15.18 -5.56
C GLY A 96 10.20 14.80 -5.06
N SER A 97 9.81 13.52 -5.18
CA SER A 97 8.50 13.01 -4.77
C SER A 97 8.51 12.55 -3.30
N PRO A 98 7.34 12.56 -2.61
CA PRO A 98 7.22 12.03 -1.26
C PRO A 98 7.72 10.58 -1.11
N VAL A 99 8.38 10.30 0.01
CA VAL A 99 8.82 8.96 0.38
C VAL A 99 7.83 8.33 1.34
N ALA A 100 7.34 7.14 1.01
CA ALA A 100 6.38 6.38 1.79
C ALA A 100 6.99 5.09 2.38
N VAL A 101 6.49 4.65 3.54
CA VAL A 101 6.83 3.35 4.14
C VAL A 101 5.55 2.57 4.41
N ILE A 102 5.43 1.38 3.83
CA ILE A 102 4.39 0.40 4.19
C ILE A 102 4.95 -0.51 5.27
N THR A 103 4.21 -0.72 6.36
CA THR A 103 4.66 -1.57 7.47
C THR A 103 3.49 -2.31 8.10
N ASN A 104 3.72 -3.52 8.57
CA ASN A 104 2.76 -4.28 9.36
C ASN A 104 2.70 -3.85 10.84
N SER A 105 3.37 -2.75 11.19
CA SER A 105 3.34 -2.09 12.51
C SER A 105 4.03 -2.82 13.67
N THR A 106 4.31 -4.10 13.52
CA THR A 106 4.76 -4.98 14.62
C THR A 106 6.02 -4.49 15.35
N LEU A 107 6.96 -3.86 14.63
CA LEU A 107 8.22 -3.36 15.21
C LEU A 107 8.15 -1.90 15.67
N LEU A 108 6.99 -1.23 15.53
CA LEU A 108 6.78 0.12 16.06
C LEU A 108 6.71 0.15 17.59
N THR A 109 6.73 -1.02 18.25
CA THR A 109 6.98 -1.13 19.71
C THR A 109 8.36 -0.59 20.09
N SER A 110 9.33 -0.63 19.17
CA SER A 110 10.69 -0.11 19.38
C SER A 110 10.79 1.39 19.09
N PRO A 111 11.21 2.23 20.06
CA PRO A 111 11.47 3.65 19.81
C PRO A 111 12.53 3.89 18.71
N LYS A 112 13.46 2.93 18.51
CA LYS A 112 14.46 3.03 17.46
C LYS A 112 13.82 2.90 16.07
N VAL A 113 12.95 1.91 15.88
CA VAL A 113 12.24 1.69 14.61
C VAL A 113 11.30 2.85 14.31
N ARG A 114 10.59 3.37 15.33
CA ARG A 114 9.75 4.56 15.16
C ARG A 114 10.52 5.76 14.61
N ARG A 115 11.72 6.05 15.15
CA ARG A 115 12.60 7.11 14.63
C ARG A 115 13.08 6.87 13.19
N GLU A 116 13.28 5.62 12.81
CA GLU A 116 13.69 5.26 11.44
C GLU A 116 12.55 5.43 10.45
N VAL A 117 11.34 4.99 10.82
CA VAL A 117 10.12 5.09 10.02
C VAL A 117 9.63 6.55 9.93
N ALA A 118 9.78 7.33 11.01
CA ALA A 118 9.43 8.75 11.05
C ALA A 118 10.26 9.64 10.12
N ALA A 119 11.30 9.09 9.47
CA ALA A 119 12.04 9.79 8.43
C ALA A 119 11.27 9.88 7.10
N ALA A 120 10.20 9.11 6.91
CA ALA A 120 9.36 9.15 5.72
C ALA A 120 8.40 10.35 5.74
N ASP A 121 7.82 10.70 4.58
CA ASP A 121 6.80 11.74 4.48
C ASP A 121 5.40 11.18 4.81
N VAL A 122 5.13 9.93 4.41
CA VAL A 122 3.86 9.21 4.64
C VAL A 122 4.14 7.79 5.13
N VAL A 123 3.37 7.32 6.12
CA VAL A 123 3.50 5.96 6.65
C VAL A 123 2.15 5.24 6.56
N LEU A 124 2.19 4.01 6.07
CA LEU A 124 1.02 3.18 5.82
C LEU A 124 1.09 1.93 6.71
N PRO A 125 0.78 2.06 8.02
CA PRO A 125 0.76 0.93 8.93
C PRO A 125 -0.47 0.04 8.69
N SER A 126 -0.39 -1.24 9.04
CA SER A 126 -1.55 -2.15 9.09
C SER A 126 -1.92 -2.51 10.53
N LEU A 127 -3.23 -2.66 10.81
CA LEU A 127 -3.77 -3.15 12.09
C LEU A 127 -4.99 -4.03 11.84
N ASP A 128 -4.75 -5.31 11.56
CA ASP A 128 -5.81 -6.24 11.14
C ASP A 128 -6.48 -6.98 12.31
N ALA A 129 -6.00 -6.78 13.53
CA ALA A 129 -6.50 -7.45 14.72
C ALA A 129 -6.39 -6.53 15.94
N ALA A 130 -7.29 -6.73 16.90
CA ALA A 130 -7.23 -6.10 18.21
C ALA A 130 -7.27 -7.11 19.37
N SER A 131 -7.37 -8.40 19.06
CA SER A 131 -7.32 -9.51 20.01
C SER A 131 -6.18 -10.45 19.66
N ALA A 132 -5.55 -11.07 20.68
CA ALA A 132 -4.49 -12.06 20.44
C ALA A 132 -4.98 -13.26 19.62
N LYS A 133 -6.27 -13.61 19.73
CA LYS A 133 -6.89 -14.69 18.94
C LYS A 133 -6.95 -14.31 17.46
N ALA A 134 -7.52 -13.15 17.13
CA ALA A 134 -7.58 -12.67 15.75
C ALA A 134 -6.17 -12.48 15.17
N PHE A 135 -5.25 -11.89 15.94
CA PHE A 135 -3.86 -11.66 15.49
C PHE A 135 -3.15 -12.96 15.09
N ARG A 136 -3.32 -14.04 15.88
CA ARG A 136 -2.79 -15.36 15.53
C ARG A 136 -3.51 -15.99 14.35
N ALA A 137 -4.81 -15.79 14.20
CA ALA A 137 -5.59 -16.35 13.11
C ALA A 137 -5.24 -15.71 11.76
N ILE A 138 -5.21 -14.38 11.70
CA ILE A 138 -5.04 -13.61 10.47
C ILE A 138 -3.58 -13.35 10.11
N ASN A 139 -2.76 -12.91 11.08
CA ASN A 139 -1.39 -12.46 10.82
C ASN A 139 -0.31 -13.51 11.15
N ARG A 140 -0.62 -14.53 11.96
CA ARG A 140 0.30 -15.63 12.35
C ARG A 140 1.70 -15.10 12.72
N PRO A 141 1.82 -14.33 13.81
CA PRO A 141 3.03 -13.58 14.13
C PRO A 141 4.19 -14.48 14.54
N ALA A 142 5.42 -14.01 14.30
CA ALA A 142 6.61 -14.55 14.93
C ALA A 142 6.54 -14.46 16.46
N SER A 143 7.26 -15.36 17.15
CA SER A 143 7.27 -15.41 18.62
C SER A 143 7.66 -14.07 19.25
N GLY A 144 6.96 -13.71 20.33
CA GLY A 144 7.23 -12.51 21.13
C GLY A 144 6.52 -11.24 20.66
N LEU A 145 5.73 -11.28 19.58
CA LEU A 145 4.89 -10.15 19.18
C LEU A 145 3.53 -10.21 19.88
N VAL A 146 3.15 -9.10 20.52
CA VAL A 146 1.93 -8.96 21.33
C VAL A 146 1.08 -7.83 20.78
N ILE A 147 -0.20 -8.09 20.49
CA ILE A 147 -1.05 -7.13 19.75
C ILE A 147 -1.28 -5.83 20.54
N GLU A 148 -1.42 -5.93 21.87
CA GLU A 148 -1.61 -4.78 22.75
C GLU A 148 -0.38 -3.86 22.73
N GLU A 149 0.82 -4.42 22.66
CA GLU A 149 2.06 -3.65 22.54
C GLU A 149 2.16 -2.97 21.18
N ILE A 150 1.73 -3.64 20.10
CA ILE A 150 1.73 -3.09 18.75
C ILE A 150 0.78 -1.89 18.66
N ILE A 151 -0.43 -2.01 19.21
CA ILE A 151 -1.39 -0.90 19.30
C ILE A 151 -0.78 0.26 20.09
N GLN A 152 -0.11 -0.03 21.20
CA GLN A 152 0.58 1.01 21.97
C GLN A 152 1.74 1.65 21.17
N GLY A 153 2.51 0.86 20.43
CA GLY A 153 3.58 1.33 19.55
C GLY A 153 3.07 2.27 18.45
N LEU A 154 1.89 1.99 17.87
CA LEU A 154 1.23 2.89 16.93
C LEU A 154 0.82 4.22 17.58
N ARG A 155 0.25 4.18 18.79
CA ARG A 155 -0.10 5.39 19.55
C ARG A 155 1.13 6.25 19.85
N ASP A 156 2.23 5.61 20.23
CA ASP A 156 3.48 6.32 20.51
C ASP A 156 4.12 6.85 19.23
N PHE A 157 4.03 6.11 18.12
CA PHE A 157 4.46 6.57 16.81
C PHE A 157 3.74 7.84 16.37
N ARG A 158 2.41 7.92 16.51
CA ARG A 158 1.67 9.15 16.17
C ARG A 158 2.13 10.37 16.97
N LYS A 159 2.55 10.21 18.24
CA LYS A 159 3.09 11.32 19.05
C LYS A 159 4.46 11.80 18.55
N GLU A 160 5.23 10.89 17.96
CA GLU A 160 6.60 11.13 17.49
C GLU A 160 6.65 11.55 16.01
N PHE A 161 5.64 11.19 15.21
CA PHE A 161 5.58 11.42 13.78
C PHE A 161 4.58 12.52 13.43
N SER A 162 5.02 13.51 12.65
CA SER A 162 4.20 14.65 12.23
C SER A 162 3.66 14.54 10.80
N GLY A 163 4.09 13.54 10.03
CA GLY A 163 3.58 13.30 8.68
C GLY A 163 2.22 12.59 8.70
N GLU A 164 1.80 12.12 7.52
CA GLU A 164 0.51 11.46 7.34
C GLU A 164 0.57 9.96 7.64
N ILE A 165 -0.41 9.47 8.38
CA ILE A 165 -0.61 8.05 8.69
C ILE A 165 -1.87 7.54 8.00
N TRP A 166 -1.71 6.65 7.03
CA TRP A 166 -2.82 5.98 6.35
C TRP A 166 -2.90 4.53 6.83
N LEU A 167 -3.66 4.30 7.89
CA LEU A 167 -3.80 3.00 8.52
C LEU A 167 -4.65 2.08 7.65
N GLU A 168 -4.13 0.91 7.30
CA GLU A 168 -4.89 -0.15 6.65
C GLU A 168 -5.48 -1.12 7.68
N VAL A 169 -6.70 -1.58 7.42
CA VAL A 169 -7.30 -2.72 8.09
C VAL A 169 -7.71 -3.73 7.02
N MET A 170 -7.05 -4.89 6.98
CA MET A 170 -7.45 -6.01 6.13
C MET A 170 -8.52 -6.84 6.84
N LEU A 171 -9.73 -6.89 6.28
CA LEU A 171 -10.83 -7.70 6.78
C LEU A 171 -10.94 -9.00 5.96
N VAL A 172 -11.07 -10.12 6.66
CA VAL A 172 -11.18 -11.47 6.09
C VAL A 172 -12.40 -12.13 6.71
N LYS A 173 -13.25 -12.68 5.84
CA LYS A 173 -14.56 -13.22 6.20
C LYS A 173 -14.39 -14.40 7.14
N ASP A 174 -15.20 -14.45 8.19
CA ASP A 174 -15.18 -15.47 9.23
C ASP A 174 -13.84 -15.60 10.01
N VAL A 175 -12.92 -14.63 9.87
CA VAL A 175 -11.59 -14.65 10.53
C VAL A 175 -11.41 -13.51 11.52
N ASN A 176 -11.61 -12.26 11.10
CA ASN A 176 -11.46 -11.07 11.96
C ASN A 176 -12.61 -10.07 11.83
N ASP A 177 -13.52 -10.28 10.89
CA ASP A 177 -14.75 -9.50 10.69
C ASP A 177 -15.65 -9.44 11.93
N HIS A 178 -15.74 -10.54 12.69
CA HIS A 178 -16.46 -10.58 13.96
C HIS A 178 -15.82 -9.72 15.06
N ASP A 179 -14.54 -9.38 14.95
CA ASP A 179 -13.80 -8.51 15.87
C ASP A 179 -13.77 -7.04 15.37
N ALA A 180 -14.51 -6.70 14.30
CA ALA A 180 -14.46 -5.39 13.63
C ALA A 180 -14.64 -4.19 14.57
N GLU A 181 -15.59 -4.23 15.52
CA GLU A 181 -15.78 -3.14 16.48
C GLU A 181 -14.56 -2.90 17.37
N MET A 182 -13.87 -3.97 17.76
CA MET A 182 -12.66 -3.89 18.59
C MET A 182 -11.50 -3.33 17.77
N ILE A 183 -11.38 -3.77 16.52
CA ILE A 183 -10.38 -3.26 15.58
C ILE A 183 -10.62 -1.77 15.29
N ALA A 184 -11.87 -1.35 15.06
CA ALA A 184 -12.22 0.05 14.86
C ALA A 184 -11.86 0.94 16.05
N LYS A 185 -12.17 0.50 17.27
CA LYS A 185 -11.76 1.20 18.50
C LYS A 185 -10.24 1.29 18.62
N ALA A 186 -9.52 0.22 18.31
CA ALA A 186 -8.06 0.21 18.33
C ALA A 186 -7.49 1.17 17.28
N ALA A 187 -7.96 1.10 16.04
CA ALA A 187 -7.57 1.97 14.93
C ALA A 187 -7.82 3.45 15.24
N ALA A 188 -9.02 3.82 15.70
CA ALA A 188 -9.32 5.19 16.09
C ALA A 188 -8.40 5.70 17.20
N SER A 189 -8.03 4.83 18.15
CA SER A 189 -7.15 5.20 19.26
C SER A 189 -5.70 5.51 18.84
N THR A 190 -5.27 5.14 17.63
CA THR A 190 -3.94 5.48 17.10
C THR A 190 -3.91 6.83 16.39
N ASN A 191 -5.07 7.49 16.23
CA ASN A 191 -5.25 8.79 15.60
C ASN A 191 -4.57 8.90 14.21
N PRO A 192 -4.87 7.99 13.26
CA PRO A 192 -4.37 8.10 11.90
C PRO A 192 -5.09 9.23 11.14
N ASP A 193 -4.47 9.74 10.07
CA ASP A 193 -5.07 10.73 9.19
C ASP A 193 -6.15 10.08 8.29
N ARG A 194 -5.94 8.81 7.92
CA ARG A 194 -6.89 8.02 7.12
C ARG A 194 -6.97 6.60 7.65
N ILE A 195 -8.18 6.03 7.69
CA ILE A 195 -8.41 4.60 7.90
C ILE A 195 -8.90 4.03 6.57
N GLN A 196 -8.21 3.01 6.05
CA GLN A 196 -8.47 2.40 4.77
C GLN A 196 -8.80 0.91 4.97
N LEU A 197 -10.05 0.54 4.72
CA LEU A 197 -10.51 -0.84 4.84
C LEU A 197 -10.27 -1.58 3.54
N ASN A 198 -9.70 -2.78 3.65
CA ASN A 198 -9.40 -3.67 2.54
C ASN A 198 -9.98 -5.06 2.81
N THR A 199 -10.00 -5.89 1.78
CA THR A 199 -10.39 -7.31 1.85
C THR A 199 -9.63 -8.10 0.79
N VAL A 200 -9.76 -9.42 0.79
CA VAL A 200 -8.97 -10.36 -0.03
C VAL A 200 -9.41 -10.36 -1.50
N VAL A 201 -9.16 -9.26 -2.21
CA VAL A 201 -9.45 -9.12 -3.66
C VAL A 201 -8.30 -9.57 -4.56
N ARG A 202 -7.22 -10.10 -3.97
CA ARG A 202 -6.07 -10.67 -4.69
C ARG A 202 -5.81 -12.08 -4.20
N PRO A 203 -5.20 -12.96 -5.03
CA PRO A 203 -4.91 -14.33 -4.65
C PRO A 203 -4.14 -14.41 -3.31
N PRO A 204 -4.75 -14.96 -2.24
CA PRO A 204 -4.14 -15.03 -0.92
C PRO A 204 -3.15 -16.21 -0.79
N ALA A 205 -2.38 -16.22 0.32
CA ALA A 205 -1.50 -17.33 0.67
C ALA A 205 -2.24 -18.59 1.14
N GLU A 206 -3.43 -18.41 1.70
CA GLU A 206 -4.33 -19.46 2.20
C GLU A 206 -5.71 -19.32 1.56
N PRO A 207 -6.51 -20.40 1.44
CA PRO A 207 -7.87 -20.32 0.90
C PRO A 207 -8.80 -19.63 1.91
N VAL A 208 -8.85 -18.30 1.84
CA VAL A 208 -9.69 -17.44 2.68
C VAL A 208 -10.58 -16.58 1.79
N ASP A 209 -11.78 -16.29 2.28
CA ASP A 209 -12.76 -15.54 1.52
C ASP A 209 -12.71 -14.04 1.85
N PRO A 210 -12.90 -13.17 0.84
CA PRO A 210 -13.15 -11.77 1.11
C PRO A 210 -14.54 -11.59 1.73
N LEU A 211 -14.72 -10.54 2.53
CA LEU A 211 -16.06 -9.97 2.72
C LEU A 211 -16.58 -9.54 1.36
N ASP A 212 -17.89 -9.58 1.10
CA ASP A 212 -18.48 -9.03 -0.11
C ASP A 212 -18.67 -7.50 -0.03
N GLN A 213 -19.18 -6.91 -1.12
CA GLN A 213 -19.36 -5.46 -1.21
C GLN A 213 -20.37 -4.93 -0.16
N GLU A 214 -21.47 -5.65 0.09
CA GLU A 214 -22.46 -5.22 1.07
C GLU A 214 -21.92 -5.35 2.50
N GLU A 215 -21.19 -6.43 2.78
CA GLU A 215 -20.46 -6.67 4.03
C GLU A 215 -19.47 -5.53 4.30
N MET A 216 -18.70 -5.12 3.31
CA MET A 216 -17.73 -4.02 3.48
C MET A 216 -18.38 -2.64 3.55
N GLN A 217 -19.52 -2.42 2.90
CA GLN A 217 -20.30 -1.19 3.12
C GLN A 217 -20.79 -1.10 4.56
N ARG A 218 -21.26 -2.20 5.15
CA ARG A 218 -21.63 -2.24 6.58
C ARG A 218 -20.45 -1.94 7.50
N MET A 219 -19.22 -2.26 7.10
CA MET A 219 -18.03 -1.93 7.90
C MET A 219 -17.80 -0.41 8.02
N LEU A 220 -18.31 0.41 7.10
CA LEU A 220 -18.22 1.88 7.25
C LEU A 220 -19.06 2.42 8.42
N GLU A 221 -20.10 1.69 8.84
CA GLU A 221 -20.86 2.02 10.04
C GLU A 221 -20.04 1.73 11.32
N ILE A 222 -19.18 0.71 11.28
CA ILE A 222 -18.31 0.29 12.38
C ILE A 222 -17.03 1.13 12.45
N PHE A 223 -16.53 1.59 11.30
CA PHE A 223 -15.35 2.44 11.16
C PHE A 223 -15.74 3.82 10.61
N PRO A 224 -16.27 4.74 11.44
CA PRO A 224 -16.68 6.06 11.00
C PRO A 224 -15.54 6.82 10.31
N GLY A 225 -15.81 7.33 9.11
CA GLY A 225 -14.84 8.11 8.32
C GLY A 225 -13.77 7.29 7.61
N ALA A 226 -13.86 5.96 7.64
CA ALA A 226 -12.97 5.11 6.87
C ALA A 226 -13.32 5.12 5.36
N GLU A 227 -12.35 4.73 4.56
CA GLU A 227 -12.46 4.60 3.10
C GLU A 227 -12.37 3.12 2.70
N LEU A 228 -13.10 2.71 1.67
CA LEU A 228 -12.95 1.38 1.09
C LEU A 228 -11.92 1.42 -0.05
N ILE A 229 -10.92 0.54 -0.01
CA ILE A 229 -9.93 0.36 -1.08
C ILE A 229 -10.03 -0.93 -1.94
N PRO A 230 -10.94 -1.90 -1.72
CA PRO A 230 -11.08 -3.04 -2.62
C PRO A 230 -11.72 -2.67 -3.97
N ASP A 231 -11.19 -3.23 -5.05
CA ASP A 231 -11.72 -3.10 -6.41
C ASP A 231 -12.71 -4.25 -6.70
N TRP A 232 -13.86 -4.27 -6.02
CA TRP A 232 -14.93 -5.29 -6.16
C TRP A 232 -15.37 -5.53 -7.59
N ASP A 233 -15.46 -4.42 -8.30
CA ASP A 233 -15.90 -4.34 -9.66
C ASP A 233 -14.65 -4.05 -10.50
N TRP A 234 -13.91 -5.09 -10.87
CA TRP A 234 -12.84 -4.98 -11.87
C TRP A 234 -13.46 -4.80 -13.27
N SER A 235 -14.29 -3.78 -13.39
CA SER A 235 -14.88 -3.31 -14.62
C SER A 235 -14.93 -1.80 -14.60
N VAL A 236 -15.01 -1.22 -15.80
CA VAL A 236 -15.27 0.20 -15.96
C VAL A 236 -16.74 0.33 -16.41
N PRO A 237 -17.59 1.08 -15.68
CA PRO A 237 -18.97 1.31 -16.11
C PRO A 237 -19.00 1.78 -17.57
N ALA A 238 -19.85 1.18 -18.40
CA ALA A 238 -19.81 1.38 -19.86
C ALA A 238 -19.78 2.86 -20.26
N LYS A 239 -20.64 3.68 -19.63
CA LYS A 239 -20.67 5.14 -19.84
C LYS A 239 -19.33 5.81 -19.50
N THR A 240 -18.71 5.43 -18.38
CA THR A 240 -17.41 5.97 -17.96
C THR A 240 -16.30 5.52 -18.90
N ARG A 241 -16.32 4.25 -19.33
CA ARG A 241 -15.36 3.71 -20.31
C ARG A 241 -15.45 4.47 -21.63
N ASP A 242 -16.66 4.69 -22.14
CA ASP A 242 -16.87 5.37 -23.41
C ASP A 242 -16.42 6.83 -23.33
N LEU A 243 -16.70 7.52 -22.22
CA LEU A 243 -16.20 8.89 -21.97
C LEU A 243 -14.66 8.94 -21.82
N LEU A 244 -14.06 7.95 -21.16
CA LEU A 244 -12.59 7.81 -21.07
C LEU A 244 -11.99 7.60 -22.44
N MET A 245 -12.55 6.70 -23.26
CA MET A 245 -12.06 6.44 -24.61
C MET A 245 -12.22 7.68 -25.50
N GLU A 246 -13.33 8.40 -25.41
CA GLU A 246 -13.54 9.65 -26.14
C GLU A 246 -12.47 10.69 -25.77
N LEU A 247 -12.28 10.94 -24.47
CA LEU A 247 -11.28 11.88 -23.95
C LEU A 247 -9.86 11.49 -24.39
N LEU A 248 -9.47 10.23 -24.17
CA LEU A 248 -8.11 9.73 -24.39
C LEU A 248 -7.77 9.47 -25.86
N SER A 249 -8.77 9.38 -26.74
CA SER A 249 -8.58 9.33 -28.19
C SER A 249 -8.33 10.71 -28.78
N GLN A 250 -8.87 11.77 -28.17
CA GLN A 250 -8.67 13.15 -28.62
C GLN A 250 -7.33 13.72 -28.15
N ARG A 251 -6.93 13.42 -26.92
CA ARG A 251 -5.66 13.88 -26.34
C ARG A 251 -5.18 12.95 -25.24
N ALA A 252 -3.88 12.98 -24.99
CA ALA A 252 -3.33 12.31 -23.82
C ALA A 252 -3.63 13.15 -22.55
N CYS A 253 -4.02 12.49 -21.45
CA CYS A 253 -4.39 13.15 -20.19
C CYS A 253 -3.68 12.51 -18.98
N THR A 254 -3.38 13.31 -17.97
CA THR A 254 -2.94 12.86 -16.64
C THR A 254 -4.10 12.30 -15.81
N LEU A 255 -3.81 11.60 -14.70
CA LEU A 255 -4.85 11.12 -13.77
C LEU A 255 -5.66 12.29 -13.19
N GLU A 256 -5.01 13.40 -12.86
CA GLU A 256 -5.66 14.60 -12.31
C GLU A 256 -6.63 15.21 -13.33
N GLU A 257 -6.22 15.28 -14.61
CA GLU A 257 -7.08 15.76 -15.69
C GLU A 257 -8.26 14.82 -15.94
N ILE A 258 -8.03 13.50 -15.88
CA ILE A 258 -9.08 12.48 -16.01
C ILE A 258 -10.10 12.63 -14.87
N SER A 259 -9.62 12.67 -13.62
CA SER A 259 -10.46 12.90 -12.44
C SER A 259 -11.28 14.18 -12.57
N ALA A 260 -10.65 15.29 -12.95
CA ALA A 260 -11.33 16.58 -13.09
C ALA A 260 -12.35 16.59 -14.24
N ALA A 261 -12.00 16.07 -15.42
CA ALA A 261 -12.87 16.07 -16.59
C ALA A 261 -14.11 15.19 -16.41
N LEU A 262 -13.95 14.03 -15.78
CA LEU A 262 -15.01 13.03 -15.62
C LEU A 262 -15.69 13.10 -14.25
N LYS A 263 -15.27 14.01 -13.37
CA LYS A 263 -15.72 14.14 -11.98
C LYS A 263 -15.59 12.83 -11.20
N LEU A 264 -14.48 12.14 -11.40
CA LEU A 264 -14.14 10.89 -10.71
C LEU A 264 -13.32 11.17 -9.45
N SER A 265 -13.49 10.33 -8.43
CA SER A 265 -12.54 10.28 -7.32
C SER A 265 -11.15 9.88 -7.81
N SER A 266 -10.09 10.22 -7.06
CA SER A 266 -8.72 9.80 -7.42
C SER A 266 -8.60 8.27 -7.45
N SER A 267 -9.27 7.57 -6.52
CA SER A 267 -9.34 6.10 -6.51
C SER A 267 -10.01 5.55 -7.75
N ASP A 268 -11.14 6.11 -8.19
CA ASP A 268 -11.85 5.65 -9.39
C ASP A 268 -11.04 5.89 -10.66
N ALA A 269 -10.40 7.05 -10.81
CA ALA A 269 -9.55 7.34 -11.96
C ALA A 269 -8.37 6.35 -12.05
N ILE A 270 -7.67 6.11 -10.93
CA ILE A 270 -6.60 5.11 -10.86
C ILE A 270 -7.13 3.71 -11.23
N LYS A 271 -8.25 3.31 -10.63
CA LYS A 271 -8.88 2.02 -10.86
C LYS A 271 -9.24 1.82 -12.33
N TYR A 272 -9.98 2.75 -12.93
CA TYR A 272 -10.44 2.61 -14.31
C TYR A 272 -9.28 2.68 -15.31
N CYS A 273 -8.28 3.54 -15.09
CA CYS A 273 -7.08 3.55 -15.92
C CYS A 273 -6.31 2.23 -15.82
N LYS A 274 -6.18 1.63 -14.63
CA LYS A 274 -5.57 0.28 -14.49
C LYS A 274 -6.32 -0.78 -15.27
N ILE A 275 -7.64 -0.84 -15.14
CA ILE A 275 -8.48 -1.84 -15.81
C ILE A 275 -8.33 -1.68 -17.32
N MET A 276 -8.48 -0.46 -17.85
CA MET A 276 -8.38 -0.21 -19.29
C MET A 276 -6.96 -0.42 -19.84
N GLU A 277 -5.92 -0.18 -19.05
CA GLU A 277 -4.53 -0.49 -19.43
C GLU A 277 -4.29 -2.00 -19.45
N HIS A 278 -4.78 -2.73 -18.44
CA HIS A 278 -4.75 -4.19 -18.40
C HIS A 278 -5.47 -4.82 -19.59
N ASP A 279 -6.63 -4.26 -19.97
CA ASP A 279 -7.43 -4.72 -21.11
C ASP A 279 -6.87 -4.27 -22.47
N GLY A 280 -5.76 -3.52 -22.49
CA GLY A 280 -5.09 -3.06 -23.71
C GLY A 280 -5.82 -1.94 -24.46
N LEU A 281 -6.83 -1.32 -23.86
CA LEU A 281 -7.62 -0.23 -24.46
C LEU A 281 -6.89 1.10 -24.42
N ILE A 282 -6.09 1.32 -23.37
CA ILE A 282 -5.28 2.52 -23.20
C ILE A 282 -3.84 2.14 -22.91
N SER A 283 -2.94 3.08 -23.17
CA SER A 283 -1.54 2.98 -22.79
C SER A 283 -1.12 4.28 -22.14
N ARG A 284 0.01 4.24 -21.45
CA ARG A 284 0.58 5.39 -20.77
C ARG A 284 1.95 5.71 -21.33
N ARG A 285 2.25 7.01 -21.40
CA ARG A 285 3.55 7.53 -21.77
C ARG A 285 3.96 8.61 -20.79
N LEU A 286 5.25 8.69 -20.53
CA LEU A 286 5.83 9.79 -19.80
C LEU A 286 6.05 10.99 -20.72
N HIS A 287 5.66 12.18 -20.27
CA HIS A 287 6.01 13.44 -20.91
C HIS A 287 6.18 14.54 -19.85
N ASP A 288 7.31 15.25 -19.87
CA ASP A 288 7.65 16.34 -18.93
C ASP A 288 7.40 15.99 -17.46
N GLY A 289 7.85 14.80 -17.04
CA GLY A 289 7.74 14.33 -15.66
C GLY A 289 6.33 13.91 -15.22
N LYS A 290 5.34 13.95 -16.12
CA LYS A 290 3.96 13.53 -15.83
C LYS A 290 3.57 12.30 -16.64
N LEU A 291 2.80 11.42 -16.03
CA LEU A 291 2.25 10.24 -16.69
C LEU A 291 0.97 10.61 -17.43
N PHE A 292 0.99 10.49 -18.75
CA PHE A 292 -0.17 10.70 -19.60
C PHE A 292 -0.71 9.38 -20.13
N PHE A 293 -2.01 9.18 -20.00
CA PHE A 293 -2.77 8.09 -20.58
C PHE A 293 -3.28 8.51 -21.96
N HIS A 294 -3.35 7.58 -22.90
CA HIS A 294 -3.94 7.78 -24.22
C HIS A 294 -4.59 6.48 -24.70
N ALA A 295 -5.57 6.58 -25.60
CA ALA A 295 -6.16 5.41 -26.22
C ALA A 295 -5.12 4.64 -27.05
N VAL A 296 -5.16 3.30 -27.00
CA VAL A 296 -4.42 2.46 -27.94
C VAL A 296 -5.24 2.44 -29.23
N VAL A 297 -4.74 3.14 -30.24
CA VAL A 297 -5.33 3.06 -31.57
C VAL A 297 -4.95 1.69 -32.12
N CYS A 298 -5.91 0.77 -32.23
CA CYS A 298 -5.77 -0.38 -33.11
C CYS A 298 -5.50 0.17 -34.51
N ARG A 299 -4.24 0.15 -34.94
CA ARG A 299 -3.95 0.26 -36.37
C ARG A 299 -4.60 -0.96 -37.00
N ALA A 300 -5.73 -0.77 -37.68
CA ALA A 300 -6.23 -1.76 -38.61
C ALA A 300 -5.06 -2.10 -39.54
N MET A 301 -4.66 -3.36 -39.55
CA MET A 301 -3.78 -3.91 -40.59
C MET A 301 -4.50 -3.85 -41.93
#